data_AF-A0AAW0NKD3-F1
#
_entry.id   AF-A0AAW0NKD3-F1
#
_cell.length_a   1.000
_cell.length_b   1.000
_cell.length_c   1.000
_cell.angle_alpha   90.00
_cell.angle_beta   90.00
_cell.angle_gamma   90.00
#
_symmetry.space_group_name_H-M   'P 1'
#
loop_
_entity.id
_entity.type
_entity.pdbx_description
1 polymer ?
#
loop_
_entity_poly.entity_id
_entity_poly.type
_entity_poly.pdbx_seq_one_letter_code
_entity_poly.pdbx_strand_id
1 'polypeptide(L)'
;MRGHGTYVDEEKLTASVAGEVQRVDKLICVSPLKTRFNGEVGDVVVGRITEVQQKRWKVETNSRLDSVLLLSAVNLPGGELRRRSAEDELTMREYLQEGDLISAEVQSVFSDGALSLHTRSLKYGKLGQGVLVQLSPSLIKRQKTHFHNLPCGASIILGNNGFVWLYPTPAQQEEEAGGFYTSLEPISLADREVISRLRNCLLALTAHKVLLYDTSVLYCYESSLQHQVKDILKPEIMEEIVLLTQQKLLEHES
;
A
#
# COMPACT_ATOMS: atom_id res chain seq x y z
N MET A 1 -1.59 -30.87 -9.45
CA MET A 1 -0.90 -29.76 -10.16
C MET A 1 0.07 -29.10 -9.21
N ARG A 2 1.24 -28.67 -9.69
CA ARG A 2 2.23 -27.95 -8.88
C ARG A 2 1.86 -26.47 -8.79
N GLY A 3 1.89 -25.93 -7.59
CA GLY A 3 1.76 -24.50 -7.32
C GLY A 3 3.10 -23.85 -7.01
N HIS A 4 3.07 -22.56 -6.69
CA HIS A 4 4.24 -21.82 -6.22
C HIS A 4 4.84 -22.47 -4.96
N GLY A 5 6.17 -22.41 -4.83
CA GLY A 5 6.89 -22.96 -3.66
C GLY A 5 7.09 -24.48 -3.69
N THR A 6 6.78 -25.14 -4.81
CA THR A 6 7.01 -26.59 -5.00
C THR A 6 7.77 -26.87 -6.28
N TYR A 7 8.62 -27.89 -6.27
CA TYR A 7 9.29 -28.44 -7.45
C TYR A 7 9.22 -29.96 -7.42
N VAL A 8 9.42 -30.60 -8.57
CA VAL A 8 9.44 -32.05 -8.67
C VAL A 8 10.88 -32.48 -8.75
N ASP A 9 11.28 -33.36 -7.85
CA ASP A 9 12.60 -33.98 -7.81
C ASP A 9 12.41 -35.49 -7.71
N GLU A 10 13.03 -36.25 -8.62
CA GLU A 10 12.92 -37.72 -8.67
C GLU A 10 11.48 -38.26 -8.52
N GLU A 11 10.53 -37.71 -9.27
CA GLU A 11 9.09 -38.02 -9.23
C GLU A 11 8.36 -37.70 -7.91
N LYS A 12 9.05 -37.09 -6.94
CA LYS A 12 8.48 -36.62 -5.68
C LYS A 12 8.27 -35.11 -5.72
N LEU A 13 7.14 -34.67 -5.17
CA LEU A 13 6.88 -33.25 -5.01
C LEU A 13 7.55 -32.75 -3.73
N THR A 14 8.52 -31.85 -3.88
CA THR A 14 9.33 -31.30 -2.79
C THR A 14 9.06 -29.80 -2.64
N ALA A 15 9.08 -29.29 -1.41
CA ALA A 15 8.96 -27.86 -1.14
C ALA A 15 10.27 -27.14 -1.46
N SER A 16 10.21 -26.03 -2.20
CA SER A 16 11.39 -25.17 -2.45
C SER A 16 11.59 -24.08 -1.41
N VAL A 17 10.56 -23.81 -0.58
CA VAL A 17 10.52 -22.70 0.37
C VAL A 17 10.06 -23.19 1.74
N ALA A 18 10.54 -22.53 2.80
CA ALA A 18 10.09 -22.77 4.16
C ALA A 18 8.78 -22.00 4.43
N GLY A 19 7.70 -22.74 4.70
CA GLY A 19 6.37 -22.16 4.78
C GLY A 19 5.28 -23.17 5.08
N GLU A 20 4.04 -22.68 5.07
CA GLU A 20 2.86 -23.50 5.27
C GLU A 20 2.37 -24.11 3.95
N VAL A 21 1.96 -25.37 3.98
CA VAL A 21 1.41 -26.04 2.80
C VAL A 21 -0.06 -25.66 2.65
N GLN A 22 -0.39 -25.05 1.51
CA GLN A 22 -1.76 -24.74 1.13
C GLN A 22 -2.21 -25.70 0.03
N ARG A 23 -3.33 -26.37 0.27
CA ARG A 23 -4.00 -27.23 -0.71
C ARG A 23 -5.29 -26.56 -1.16
N VAL A 24 -5.30 -26.12 -2.42
CA VAL A 24 -6.49 -25.60 -3.09
C VAL A 24 -6.89 -26.63 -4.14
N ASP A 25 -7.89 -27.45 -3.81
CA ASP A 25 -8.32 -28.60 -4.60
C ASP A 25 -7.17 -29.56 -4.97
N LYS A 26 -6.77 -29.54 -6.25
CA LYS A 26 -5.70 -30.38 -6.82
C LYS A 26 -4.36 -29.64 -6.91
N LEU A 27 -4.29 -28.38 -6.50
CA LEU A 27 -3.10 -27.54 -6.50
C LEU A 27 -2.45 -27.57 -5.12
N ILE A 28 -1.18 -27.97 -5.07
CA ILE A 28 -0.36 -27.91 -3.85
C ILE A 28 0.59 -26.73 -4.01
N CYS A 29 0.46 -25.73 -3.14
CA CYS A 29 1.40 -24.62 -3.03
C CYS A 29 1.98 -24.56 -1.62
N VAL A 30 3.14 -23.92 -1.49
CA VAL A 30 3.76 -23.64 -0.20
C VAL A 30 3.86 -22.13 -0.06
N SER A 31 3.19 -21.57 0.95
CA SER A 31 3.18 -20.15 1.26
C SER A 31 4.38 -19.82 2.15
N PRO A 32 5.38 -19.06 1.68
CA PRO A 32 6.57 -18.73 2.47
C PRO A 32 6.23 -17.81 3.64
N LEU A 33 6.95 -17.94 4.75
CA LEU A 33 6.78 -17.06 5.92
C LEU A 33 7.13 -15.59 5.65
N LYS A 34 8.03 -15.34 4.69
CA LYS A 34 8.40 -13.99 4.23
C LYS A 34 8.40 -13.98 2.72
N THR A 35 7.61 -13.08 2.13
CA THR A 35 7.55 -12.89 0.69
C THR A 35 7.72 -11.41 0.36
N ARG A 36 8.31 -11.15 -0.81
CA ARG A 36 8.15 -9.85 -1.46
C ARG A 36 6.74 -9.75 -2.02
N PHE A 37 6.33 -8.53 -2.35
CA PHE A 37 5.04 -8.32 -2.96
C PHE A 37 4.98 -8.98 -4.35
N ASN A 38 4.05 -9.93 -4.48
CA ASN A 38 3.66 -10.49 -5.77
C ASN A 38 2.31 -9.86 -6.11
N GLY A 39 2.32 -8.92 -7.05
CA GLY A 39 1.11 -8.22 -7.46
C GLY A 39 0.16 -9.10 -8.25
N GLU A 40 -1.13 -8.95 -7.97
CA GLU A 40 -2.21 -9.49 -8.77
C GLU A 40 -2.94 -8.37 -9.50
N VAL A 41 -3.64 -8.72 -10.58
CA VAL A 41 -4.43 -7.75 -11.35
C VAL A 41 -5.54 -7.18 -10.47
N GLY A 42 -5.63 -5.86 -10.40
CA GLY A 42 -6.58 -5.13 -9.54
C GLY A 42 -6.05 -4.80 -8.15
N ASP A 43 -4.83 -5.20 -7.80
CA ASP A 43 -4.21 -4.79 -6.54
C ASP A 43 -3.94 -3.28 -6.53
N VAL A 44 -4.33 -2.63 -5.43
CA VAL A 44 -3.98 -1.23 -5.17
C VAL A 44 -2.62 -1.19 -4.51
N VAL A 45 -1.72 -0.38 -5.07
CA VAL A 45 -0.34 -0.23 -4.60
C VAL A 45 0.00 1.23 -4.41
N VAL A 46 0.85 1.49 -3.42
CA VAL A 46 1.54 2.77 -3.27
C VAL A 46 2.98 2.56 -3.71
N GLY A 47 3.54 3.46 -4.51
CA GLY A 47 4.88 3.31 -5.04
C GLY A 47 5.65 4.60 -5.09
N ARG A 48 6.98 4.50 -5.12
CA ARG A 48 7.87 5.64 -5.27
C ARG A 48 8.49 5.64 -6.66
N ILE A 49 8.48 6.77 -7.33
CA ILE A 49 9.11 6.90 -8.65
C ILE A 49 10.63 6.86 -8.48
N THR A 50 11.28 5.93 -9.18
CA THR A 50 12.74 5.78 -9.12
C THR A 50 13.40 6.48 -10.29
N GLU A 51 12.89 6.27 -11.49
CA GLU A 51 13.45 6.81 -12.74
C GLU A 51 12.33 7.22 -13.70
N VAL A 52 12.54 8.33 -14.39
CA VAL A 52 11.72 8.74 -15.55
C VAL A 52 12.44 8.29 -16.82
N GLN A 53 11.81 7.45 -17.64
CA GLN A 53 12.32 7.03 -18.94
C GLN A 53 11.42 7.55 -20.07
N GLN A 54 11.86 7.38 -21.32
CA GLN A 54 11.03 7.77 -22.45
C GLN A 54 9.72 6.97 -22.45
N LYS A 55 8.59 7.68 -22.36
CA LYS A 55 7.22 7.12 -22.37
C LYS A 55 6.81 6.30 -21.14
N ARG A 56 7.66 6.16 -20.13
CA ARG A 56 7.36 5.35 -18.94
C ARG A 56 8.10 5.82 -17.70
N TRP A 57 7.48 5.63 -16.55
CA TRP A 57 8.09 5.77 -15.24
C TRP A 57 8.37 4.40 -14.65
N LYS A 58 9.52 4.27 -13.99
CA LYS A 58 9.79 3.15 -13.11
C LYS A 58 9.35 3.51 -11.69
N VAL A 59 8.70 2.55 -11.05
CA VAL A 59 8.09 2.73 -9.74
C VAL A 59 8.53 1.58 -8.83
N GLU A 60 9.11 1.93 -7.69
CA GLU A 60 9.42 1.00 -6.61
C GLU A 60 8.15 0.64 -5.84
N THR A 61 7.79 -0.63 -5.86
CA THR A 61 6.58 -1.18 -5.22
C THR A 61 6.89 -2.37 -4.31
N ASN A 62 8.10 -2.50 -3.78
CA ASN A 62 8.51 -3.63 -2.91
C ASN A 62 8.32 -5.03 -3.55
N SER A 63 8.31 -5.07 -4.88
CA SER A 63 8.23 -6.28 -5.70
C SER A 63 9.64 -6.83 -6.00
N ARG A 64 9.70 -7.95 -6.75
CA ARG A 64 10.98 -8.51 -7.23
C ARG A 64 11.67 -7.59 -8.25
N LEU A 65 10.88 -6.95 -9.10
CA LEU A 65 11.31 -6.04 -10.16
C LEU A 65 10.61 -4.70 -9.97
N ASP A 66 11.18 -3.65 -10.56
CA ASP A 66 10.53 -2.35 -10.64
C ASP A 66 9.26 -2.44 -11.47
N SER A 67 8.21 -1.77 -10.98
CA SER A 67 6.95 -1.65 -11.70
C SER A 67 7.05 -0.58 -12.79
N VAL A 68 6.29 -0.75 -13.85
CA VAL A 68 6.27 0.16 -15.00
C VAL A 68 4.94 0.88 -15.04
N LEU A 69 4.98 2.21 -14.99
CA LEU A 69 3.83 3.08 -15.24
C LEU A 69 4.02 3.72 -16.61
N LEU A 70 3.18 3.36 -17.58
CA LEU A 70 3.23 3.95 -18.92
C LEU A 70 2.59 5.33 -18.92
N LEU A 71 3.11 6.27 -19.70
CA LEU A 71 2.43 7.55 -19.96
C LEU A 71 0.99 7.32 -20.45
N SER A 72 0.78 6.26 -21.22
CA SER A 72 -0.54 5.90 -21.71
C SER A 72 -1.55 5.47 -20.65
N ALA A 73 -1.07 5.16 -19.45
CA ALA A 73 -1.85 4.63 -18.36
C ALA A 73 -2.12 5.67 -17.26
N VAL A 74 -1.64 6.90 -17.46
CA VAL A 74 -1.83 8.03 -16.55
C VAL A 74 -2.93 8.94 -17.05
N ASN A 75 -3.77 9.42 -16.14
CA ASN A 75 -4.71 10.49 -16.44
C ASN A 75 -3.95 11.80 -16.54
N LEU A 76 -4.01 12.47 -17.69
CA LEU A 76 -3.47 13.82 -17.82
C LEU A 76 -4.53 14.84 -17.35
N PRO A 77 -4.14 15.95 -16.70
CA PRO A 77 -5.09 16.99 -16.32
C PRO A 77 -5.71 17.59 -17.59
N GLY A 78 -7.05 17.62 -17.65
CA GLY A 78 -7.82 18.16 -18.79
C GLY A 78 -8.89 17.23 -19.40
N GLY A 79 -9.05 16.00 -18.90
CA GLY A 79 -10.12 15.09 -19.35
C GLY A 79 -9.84 14.37 -20.68
N GLU A 80 -10.75 13.45 -21.03
CA GLU A 80 -10.53 12.17 -21.71
C GLU A 80 -10.20 12.18 -23.22
N LEU A 81 -9.78 13.31 -23.84
CA LEU A 81 -9.60 13.36 -25.30
C LEU A 81 -8.44 14.22 -25.85
N ARG A 82 -7.39 14.48 -25.07
CA ARG A 82 -6.17 15.09 -25.66
C ARG A 82 -5.40 14.04 -26.48
N ARG A 83 -5.19 14.28 -27.77
CA ARG A 83 -4.23 13.51 -28.59
C ARG A 83 -2.85 13.67 -27.97
N ARG A 84 -2.31 12.55 -27.45
CA ARG A 84 -0.99 12.49 -26.81
C ARG A 84 0.04 13.03 -27.77
N SER A 85 0.64 14.16 -27.41
CA SER A 85 1.53 14.92 -28.27
C SER A 85 2.98 14.70 -27.82
N ALA A 86 3.94 14.92 -28.72
CA ALA A 86 5.37 14.84 -28.37
C ALA A 86 5.76 15.85 -27.26
N GLU A 87 4.95 16.89 -27.08
CA GLU A 87 5.03 17.84 -25.96
C GLU A 87 4.85 17.14 -24.61
N ASP A 88 3.90 16.21 -24.49
CA ASP A 88 3.65 15.47 -23.24
C ASP A 88 4.85 14.58 -22.84
N GLU A 89 5.70 14.20 -23.81
CA GLU A 89 6.96 13.49 -23.54
C GLU A 89 8.01 14.35 -22.85
N LEU A 90 8.01 15.66 -23.14
CA LEU A 90 8.91 16.62 -22.51
C LEU A 90 8.38 17.05 -21.13
N THR A 91 7.06 17.16 -20.99
CA THR A 91 6.38 17.57 -19.75
C THR A 91 6.27 16.43 -18.72
N MET A 92 6.71 15.20 -19.04
CA MET A 92 6.62 14.05 -18.11
C MET A 92 7.27 14.34 -16.75
N ARG A 93 8.40 15.04 -16.76
CA ARG A 93 9.14 15.38 -15.54
C ARG A 93 8.44 16.48 -14.74
N GLU A 94 7.52 17.25 -15.32
CA GLU A 94 6.73 18.24 -14.57
C GLU A 94 5.57 17.57 -13.82
N TYR A 95 4.97 16.51 -14.39
CA TYR A 95 3.91 15.76 -13.73
C TYR A 95 4.43 14.90 -12.57
N LEU A 96 5.49 14.13 -12.84
CA LEU A 96 6.00 13.12 -11.94
C LEU A 96 7.53 13.13 -11.96
N GLN A 97 8.11 13.48 -10.82
CA GLN A 97 9.54 13.56 -10.60
C GLN A 97 10.07 12.33 -9.88
N GLU A 98 11.37 12.11 -10.00
CA GLU A 98 12.07 11.08 -9.24
C GLU A 98 11.91 11.35 -7.74
N GLY A 99 11.48 10.33 -7.02
CA GLY A 99 11.21 10.40 -5.59
C GLY A 99 9.76 10.71 -5.21
N ASP A 100 8.91 11.12 -6.17
CA ASP A 100 7.48 11.30 -5.92
C ASP A 100 6.80 10.00 -5.54
N LEU A 101 5.77 10.10 -4.69
CA LEU A 101 4.93 8.98 -4.32
C LEU A 101 3.64 8.99 -5.12
N ILE A 102 3.21 7.81 -5.53
CA ILE A 102 1.98 7.62 -6.31
C ILE A 102 1.13 6.50 -5.72
N SER A 103 -0.18 6.64 -5.84
CA SER A 103 -1.13 5.54 -5.72
C SER A 103 -1.50 5.05 -7.12
N ALA A 104 -1.48 3.74 -7.33
CA ALA A 104 -1.81 3.13 -8.61
C ALA A 104 -2.46 1.76 -8.44
N GLU A 105 -3.07 1.28 -9.51
CA GLU A 105 -3.63 -0.07 -9.59
C GLU A 105 -2.81 -0.92 -10.55
N VAL A 106 -2.67 -2.21 -10.24
CA VAL A 106 -1.99 -3.17 -11.11
C VAL A 106 -2.91 -3.54 -12.27
N GLN A 107 -2.54 -3.11 -13.48
CA GLN A 107 -3.29 -3.40 -14.71
C GLN A 107 -3.08 -4.84 -15.18
N SER A 108 -1.82 -5.26 -15.20
CA SER A 108 -1.39 -6.54 -15.71
C SER A 108 -0.03 -6.90 -15.14
N VAL A 109 0.24 -8.20 -15.11
CA VAL A 109 1.55 -8.75 -14.73
C VAL A 109 2.20 -9.27 -16.00
N PHE A 110 3.41 -8.80 -16.30
CA PHE A 110 4.20 -9.27 -17.42
C PHE A 110 4.74 -10.68 -17.17
N SER A 111 5.16 -11.37 -18.23
CA SER A 111 5.68 -12.74 -18.15
C SER A 111 6.98 -12.88 -17.35
N ASP A 112 7.74 -11.80 -17.22
CA ASP A 112 8.94 -11.69 -16.38
C ASP A 112 8.62 -11.43 -14.89
N GLY A 113 7.35 -11.16 -14.57
CA GLY A 113 6.87 -10.79 -13.24
C GLY A 113 6.95 -9.30 -12.94
N ALA A 114 7.27 -8.44 -13.92
CA ALA A 114 7.14 -7.01 -13.76
C ALA A 114 5.64 -6.62 -13.71
N LEU A 115 5.30 -5.61 -12.92
CA LEU A 115 3.92 -5.14 -12.79
C LEU A 115 3.72 -3.92 -13.69
N SER A 116 2.66 -3.95 -14.52
CA SER A 116 2.19 -2.78 -15.26
C SER A 116 1.16 -2.04 -14.42
N LEU A 117 1.41 -0.76 -14.13
CA LEU A 117 0.53 0.08 -13.33
C LEU A 117 -0.32 1.00 -14.20
N HIS A 118 -1.48 1.39 -13.70
CA HIS A 118 -2.30 2.45 -14.27
C HIS A 118 -2.95 3.32 -13.20
N THR A 119 -3.22 4.57 -13.56
CA THR A 119 -3.88 5.58 -12.71
C THR A 119 -5.07 6.18 -13.45
N ARG A 120 -5.92 5.31 -14.03
CA ARG A 120 -7.08 5.72 -14.85
C ARG A 120 -8.23 6.31 -14.04
N SER A 121 -8.29 6.07 -12.73
CA SER A 121 -9.32 6.65 -11.87
C SER A 121 -8.78 7.88 -11.15
N LEU A 122 -9.63 8.89 -10.89
CA LEU A 122 -9.28 10.10 -10.14
C LEU A 122 -8.83 9.82 -8.70
N LYS A 123 -9.24 8.68 -8.12
CA LYS A 123 -8.74 8.19 -6.82
C LYS A 123 -7.24 7.85 -6.81
N TYR A 124 -6.64 7.65 -7.99
CA TYR A 124 -5.24 7.29 -8.16
C TYR A 124 -4.46 8.48 -8.71
N GLY A 125 -3.21 8.64 -8.28
CA GLY A 125 -2.40 9.76 -8.73
C GLY A 125 -1.19 10.00 -7.84
N LYS A 126 -0.60 11.19 -7.96
CA LYS A 126 0.45 11.66 -7.08
C LYS A 126 -0.10 11.86 -5.67
N LEU A 127 0.61 11.32 -4.70
CA LEU A 127 0.31 11.47 -3.30
C LEU A 127 0.94 12.76 -2.78
N GLY A 128 0.17 13.48 -1.95
CA GLY A 128 0.55 14.79 -1.47
C GLY A 128 1.41 14.80 -0.23
N GLN A 129 1.12 15.72 0.70
CA GLN A 129 1.75 15.69 2.01
C GLN A 129 1.16 14.57 2.86
N GLY A 130 2.05 13.81 3.49
CA GLY A 130 1.68 12.68 4.33
C GLY A 130 2.91 11.91 4.77
N VAL A 131 2.68 10.71 5.29
CA VAL A 131 3.72 9.84 5.82
C VAL A 131 3.59 8.46 5.20
N LEU A 132 4.68 8.00 4.58
CA LEU A 132 4.82 6.63 4.10
C LEU A 132 5.31 5.73 5.22
N VAL A 133 4.66 4.58 5.39
CA VAL A 133 5.08 3.51 6.28
C VAL A 133 5.29 2.26 5.45
N GLN A 134 6.49 1.69 5.51
CA GLN A 134 6.84 0.46 4.80
C GLN A 134 6.70 -0.73 5.75
N LEU A 135 5.78 -1.63 5.43
CA LEU A 135 5.43 -2.82 6.21
C LEU A 135 5.62 -4.07 5.35
N SER A 136 5.52 -5.24 5.99
CA SER A 136 5.55 -6.50 5.24
C SER A 136 4.23 -6.69 4.47
N PRO A 137 4.27 -6.97 3.16
CA PRO A 137 3.05 -7.12 2.36
C PRO A 137 2.15 -8.26 2.87
N SER A 138 2.72 -9.29 3.47
CA SER A 138 1.99 -10.43 4.04
C SER A 138 1.07 -10.07 5.21
N LEU A 139 1.25 -8.90 5.83
CA LEU A 139 0.43 -8.45 6.96
C LEU A 139 -0.81 -7.67 6.50
N ILE A 140 -0.87 -7.22 5.25
CA ILE A 140 -1.99 -6.43 4.76
C ILE A 140 -3.06 -7.39 4.25
N LYS A 141 -4.26 -7.30 4.83
CA LYS A 141 -5.40 -8.11 4.41
C LYS A 141 -5.93 -7.56 3.09
N ARG A 142 -5.97 -8.41 2.05
CA ARG A 142 -6.58 -8.04 0.76
C ARG A 142 -8.08 -7.83 0.93
N GLN A 143 -8.58 -6.65 0.55
CA GLN A 143 -9.97 -6.26 0.66
C GLN A 143 -10.42 -5.53 -0.62
N LYS A 144 -11.73 -5.28 -0.77
CA LYS A 144 -12.24 -4.53 -1.93
C LYS A 144 -11.90 -3.04 -1.87
N THR A 145 -11.76 -2.50 -0.67
CA THR A 145 -11.50 -1.08 -0.42
C THR A 145 -10.19 -0.96 0.35
N HIS A 146 -9.24 -0.22 -0.21
CA HIS A 146 -7.94 0.07 0.39
C HIS A 146 -7.79 1.52 0.85
N PHE A 147 -8.77 2.36 0.50
CA PHE A 147 -8.86 3.75 0.90
C PHE A 147 -9.84 3.83 2.06
N HIS A 148 -9.34 4.26 3.22
CA HIS A 148 -10.17 4.40 4.42
C HIS A 148 -10.03 5.80 4.98
N ASN A 149 -11.17 6.44 5.22
CA ASN A 149 -11.24 7.70 5.94
C ASN A 149 -11.54 7.36 7.40
N LEU A 150 -10.58 7.61 8.28
CA LEU A 150 -10.73 7.31 9.69
C LEU A 150 -11.45 8.48 10.39
N PRO A 151 -12.31 8.21 11.39
CA PRO A 151 -13.02 9.26 12.13
C PRO A 151 -12.07 10.11 12.99
N CYS A 152 -10.79 9.75 13.09
CA CYS A 152 -9.77 10.51 13.80
C CYS A 152 -9.23 11.73 13.03
N GLY A 153 -9.77 12.06 11.84
CA GLY A 153 -9.33 13.20 11.04
C GLY A 153 -8.14 12.90 10.11
N ALA A 154 -7.80 11.62 9.94
CA ALA A 154 -6.78 11.18 9.00
C ALA A 154 -7.33 10.08 8.08
N SER A 155 -6.79 10.03 6.87
CA SER A 155 -7.07 8.99 5.88
C SER A 155 -5.85 8.10 5.71
N ILE A 156 -6.11 6.84 5.40
CA ILE A 156 -5.10 5.79 5.22
C ILE A 156 -5.34 5.08 3.88
N ILE A 157 -4.25 4.85 3.15
CA ILE A 157 -4.21 3.97 1.98
C ILE A 157 -3.37 2.75 2.34
N LEU A 158 -4.01 1.59 2.37
CA LEU A 158 -3.37 0.31 2.61
C LEU A 158 -2.99 -0.33 1.27
N GLY A 159 -1.79 -0.07 0.78
CA GLY A 159 -1.31 -0.71 -0.45
C GLY A 159 -0.98 -2.19 -0.22
N ASN A 160 -1.43 -3.08 -1.10
CA ASN A 160 -1.19 -4.53 -1.00
C ASN A 160 0.29 -4.92 -1.01
N ASN A 161 1.15 -3.98 -1.41
CA ASN A 161 2.59 -4.12 -1.45
C ASN A 161 3.33 -3.86 -0.15
N GLY A 162 2.60 -3.59 0.94
CA GLY A 162 3.19 -3.25 2.23
C GLY A 162 3.43 -1.76 2.40
N PHE A 163 3.22 -0.94 1.37
CA PHE A 163 3.37 0.51 1.46
C PHE A 163 2.04 1.12 1.88
N VAL A 164 2.05 1.69 3.08
CA VAL A 164 0.90 2.35 3.68
C VAL A 164 1.13 3.85 3.66
N TRP A 165 0.16 4.58 3.14
CA TRP A 165 0.21 6.05 3.08
C TRP A 165 -0.80 6.65 4.05
N LEU A 166 -0.32 7.51 4.94
CA LEU A 166 -1.13 8.26 5.90
C LEU A 166 -1.14 9.73 5.50
N TYR A 167 -2.33 10.32 5.40
CA TYR A 167 -2.49 11.73 5.05
C TYR A 167 -3.67 12.33 5.83
N PRO A 168 -3.66 13.64 6.10
CA PRO A 168 -4.79 14.29 6.76
C PRO A 168 -6.02 14.20 5.86
N THR A 169 -7.20 13.99 6.44
CA THR A 169 -8.44 13.96 5.66
C THR A 169 -8.67 15.36 5.08
N PRO A 170 -8.72 15.53 3.74
CA PRO A 170 -8.93 16.85 3.17
C PRO A 170 -10.36 17.33 3.49
N ALA A 171 -10.49 18.58 3.96
CA ALA A 171 -11.78 19.18 4.30
C ALA A 171 -12.69 19.38 3.06
N GLN A 172 -12.09 19.39 1.88
CA GLN A 172 -12.77 19.36 0.59
C GLN A 172 -12.34 18.09 -0.13
N GLN A 173 -13.28 17.21 -0.46
CA GLN A 173 -13.03 16.19 -1.48
C GLN A 173 -12.82 16.95 -2.79
N GLU A 174 -11.58 17.30 -3.11
CA GLU A 174 -11.22 17.83 -4.43
C GLU A 174 -11.41 16.69 -5.44
N GLU A 175 -12.65 16.45 -5.85
CA GLU A 175 -13.01 15.52 -6.92
C GLU A 175 -12.54 16.04 -8.30
N GLU A 176 -12.07 17.28 -8.40
CA GLU A 176 -11.81 17.97 -9.67
C GLU A 176 -10.33 18.17 -10.04
N ALA A 177 -9.39 18.07 -9.10
CA ALA A 177 -7.96 18.26 -9.42
C ALA A 177 -7.29 16.90 -9.61
N GLY A 178 -7.22 16.43 -10.86
CA GLY A 178 -6.66 15.14 -11.23
C GLY A 178 -5.22 14.91 -10.77
N GLY A 179 -5.03 14.50 -9.52
CA GLY A 179 -3.89 13.75 -9.01
C GLY A 179 -2.50 14.35 -9.17
N PHE A 180 -2.33 15.63 -9.53
CA PHE A 180 -0.99 16.26 -9.66
C PHE A 180 -0.82 17.52 -8.81
N TYR A 181 -1.90 18.11 -8.29
CA TYR A 181 -1.77 19.27 -7.41
C TYR A 181 -1.47 18.81 -5.99
N THR A 182 -0.37 19.33 -5.45
CA THR A 182 0.04 19.07 -4.07
C THR A 182 -0.18 20.34 -3.28
N SER A 183 -1.21 20.38 -2.42
CA SER A 183 -1.33 21.47 -1.47
C SER A 183 -0.12 21.44 -0.53
N LEU A 184 0.67 22.52 -0.54
CA LEU A 184 1.86 22.65 0.30
C LEU A 184 1.56 23.34 1.64
N GLU A 185 0.28 23.47 1.98
CA GLU A 185 -0.15 24.19 3.16
C GLU A 185 0.30 23.49 4.46
N PRO A 186 0.62 24.27 5.50
CA PRO A 186 1.06 23.70 6.76
C PRO A 186 -0.10 22.96 7.44
N ILE A 187 0.05 21.65 7.58
CA ILE A 187 -0.89 20.80 8.33
C ILE A 187 -0.86 21.18 9.82
N SER A 188 -2.03 21.22 10.47
CA SER A 188 -2.19 21.54 11.90
C SER A 188 -1.42 20.57 12.81
N LEU A 189 -1.05 21.03 14.02
CA LEU A 189 -0.37 20.16 14.99
C LEU A 189 -1.24 18.98 15.44
N ALA A 190 -2.56 19.18 15.53
CA ALA A 190 -3.50 18.14 15.92
C ALA A 190 -3.50 16.99 14.90
N ASP A 191 -3.61 17.31 13.60
CA ASP A 191 -3.61 16.28 12.55
C ASP A 191 -2.27 15.56 12.46
N ARG A 192 -1.15 16.29 12.66
CA ARG A 192 0.19 15.68 12.72
C ARG A 192 0.35 14.72 13.88
N GLU A 193 -0.23 15.03 15.03
CA GLU A 193 -0.20 14.14 16.20
C GLU A 193 -0.97 12.84 15.90
N VAL A 194 -2.16 12.95 15.29
CA VAL A 194 -2.96 11.79 14.88
C VAL A 194 -2.19 10.92 13.89
N ILE A 195 -1.59 11.49 12.85
CA ILE A 195 -0.81 10.75 11.85
C ILE A 195 0.39 10.06 12.51
N SER A 196 1.08 10.75 13.42
CA SER A 196 2.23 10.19 14.16
C SER A 196 1.81 9.02 15.05
N ARG A 197 0.64 9.13 15.69
CA ARG A 197 0.05 8.06 16.50
C ARG A 197 -0.31 6.85 15.65
N LEU A 198 -1.02 7.05 14.54
CA LEU A 198 -1.37 5.99 13.59
C LEU A 198 -0.14 5.26 13.06
N ARG A 199 0.92 6.00 12.71
CA ARG A 199 2.20 5.42 12.31
C ARG A 199 2.76 4.48 13.40
N ASN A 200 2.76 4.92 14.66
CA ASN A 200 3.28 4.11 15.75
C ASN A 200 2.39 2.87 16.01
N CYS A 201 1.07 3.00 15.91
CA CYS A 201 0.13 1.88 15.97
C CYS A 201 0.37 0.85 14.86
N LEU A 202 0.62 1.29 13.62
CA LEU A 202 0.94 0.37 12.53
C LEU A 202 2.25 -0.40 12.77
N LEU A 203 3.26 0.27 13.33
CA LEU A 203 4.52 -0.39 13.70
C LEU A 203 4.31 -1.39 14.84
N ALA A 204 3.47 -1.05 15.81
CA ALA A 204 3.10 -1.95 16.92
C ALA A 204 2.43 -3.24 16.42
N LEU A 205 1.38 -3.10 15.60
CA LEU A 205 0.67 -4.23 15.00
C LEU A 205 1.60 -5.10 14.15
N THR A 206 2.51 -4.47 13.41
CA THR A 206 3.49 -5.15 12.56
C THR A 206 4.50 -5.96 13.38
N ALA A 207 4.99 -5.41 14.50
CA ALA A 207 5.93 -6.10 15.38
C ALA A 207 5.33 -7.40 15.96
N HIS A 208 4.03 -7.38 16.27
CA HIS A 208 3.30 -8.54 16.78
C HIS A 208 2.61 -9.39 15.69
N LYS A 209 2.91 -9.11 14.41
CA LYS A 209 2.40 -9.86 13.24
C LYS A 209 0.87 -9.94 13.16
N VAL A 210 0.18 -8.88 13.60
CA VAL A 210 -1.27 -8.77 13.47
C VAL A 210 -1.63 -8.33 12.06
N LEU A 211 -2.69 -8.90 11.50
CA LEU A 211 -3.20 -8.51 10.19
C LEU A 211 -3.74 -7.07 10.23
N LEU A 212 -3.38 -6.31 9.20
CA LEU A 212 -3.72 -4.90 9.05
C LEU A 212 -4.90 -4.73 8.09
N TYR A 213 -5.96 -4.11 8.61
CA TYR A 213 -7.17 -3.68 7.93
C TYR A 213 -7.83 -2.56 8.74
N ASP A 214 -8.81 -1.89 8.17
CA ASP A 214 -9.53 -0.73 8.73
C ASP A 214 -9.84 -0.85 10.24
N THR A 215 -10.57 -1.89 10.66
CA THR A 215 -10.99 -2.05 12.06
C THR A 215 -9.82 -2.34 13.00
N SER A 216 -8.84 -3.14 12.59
CA SER A 216 -7.63 -3.39 13.39
C SER A 216 -6.86 -2.11 13.71
N VAL A 217 -6.76 -1.20 12.72
CA VAL A 217 -6.06 0.08 12.87
C VAL A 217 -6.88 1.01 13.77
N LEU A 218 -8.21 1.04 13.61
CA LEU A 218 -9.11 1.83 14.46
C LEU A 218 -9.06 1.41 15.93
N TYR A 219 -9.18 0.12 16.22
CA TYR A 219 -9.14 -0.38 17.59
C TYR A 219 -7.76 -0.20 18.25
N CYS A 220 -6.69 -0.33 17.47
CA CYS A 220 -5.35 -0.02 17.95
C CYS A 220 -5.20 1.48 18.25
N TYR A 221 -5.77 2.35 17.41
CA TYR A 221 -5.79 3.79 17.63
C TYR A 221 -6.55 4.14 18.92
N GLU A 222 -7.75 3.61 19.11
CA GLU A 222 -8.55 3.84 20.32
C GLU A 222 -7.83 3.36 21.59
N SER A 223 -7.23 2.17 21.56
CA SER A 223 -6.48 1.63 22.70
C SER A 223 -5.23 2.46 22.99
N SER A 224 -4.60 3.03 21.97
CA SER A 224 -3.45 3.92 22.13
C SER A 224 -3.78 5.28 22.76
N LEU A 225 -5.07 5.67 22.86
CA LEU A 225 -5.47 6.96 23.46
C LEU A 225 -5.08 7.10 24.93
N GLN A 226 -4.88 5.98 25.62
CA GLN A 226 -4.49 5.93 27.03
C GLN A 226 -3.01 6.31 27.26
N HIS A 227 -2.19 6.24 26.21
CA HIS A 227 -0.75 6.49 26.29
C HIS A 227 -0.35 7.72 25.46
N GLN A 228 0.80 8.32 25.78
CA GLN A 228 1.37 9.37 24.94
C GLN A 228 1.94 8.79 23.65
N VAL A 229 1.87 9.54 22.55
CA VAL A 229 2.32 9.09 21.21
C VAL A 229 3.74 8.53 21.20
N LYS A 230 4.64 9.14 21.98
CA LYS A 230 6.06 8.75 22.08
C LYS A 230 6.26 7.41 22.81
N ASP A 231 5.36 7.05 23.70
CA ASP A 231 5.49 5.89 24.58
C ASP A 231 4.94 4.60 23.92
N ILE A 232 4.13 4.72 22.86
CA ILE A 232 3.56 3.59 22.09
C ILE A 232 4.65 2.67 21.51
N LEU A 233 5.84 3.20 21.23
CA LEU A 233 6.97 2.44 20.70
C LEU A 233 7.72 1.61 21.75
N LYS A 234 7.43 1.80 23.05
CA LYS A 234 8.03 0.98 24.10
C LYS A 234 7.44 -0.44 24.05
N PRO A 235 8.26 -1.49 24.19
CA PRO A 235 7.81 -2.88 23.98
C PRO A 235 6.68 -3.28 24.94
N GLU A 236 6.72 -2.84 26.20
CA GLU A 236 5.68 -3.14 27.20
C GLU A 236 4.31 -2.58 26.80
N ILE A 237 4.29 -1.31 26.38
CA ILE A 237 3.07 -0.60 25.97
C ILE A 237 2.57 -1.15 24.62
N MET A 238 3.50 -1.48 23.72
CA MET A 238 3.19 -2.06 22.43
C MET A 238 2.44 -3.40 22.59
N GLU A 239 2.95 -4.27 23.46
CA GLU A 239 2.34 -5.56 23.75
C GLU A 239 0.95 -5.40 24.40
N GLU A 240 0.82 -4.49 25.36
CA GLU A 240 -0.46 -4.17 26.00
C GLU A 240 -1.51 -3.68 25.00
N ILE A 241 -1.17 -2.68 24.17
CA ILE A 241 -2.09 -2.12 23.16
C ILE A 241 -2.51 -3.21 22.16
N VAL A 242 -1.57 -4.03 21.70
CA VAL A 242 -1.86 -5.08 20.72
C VAL A 242 -2.76 -6.15 21.34
N LEU A 243 -2.51 -6.55 22.59
CA LEU A 243 -3.31 -7.57 23.27
C LEU A 243 -4.76 -7.10 23.47
N LEU A 244 -4.95 -5.86 23.92
CA LEU A 244 -6.29 -5.24 24.02
C LEU A 244 -6.99 -5.15 22.67
N THR A 245 -6.24 -4.81 21.62
CA THR A 245 -6.77 -4.73 20.25
C THR A 245 -7.22 -6.11 19.76
N GLN A 246 -6.43 -7.15 20.00
CA GLN A 246 -6.78 -8.52 19.63
C GLN A 246 -8.01 -9.03 20.38
N GLN A 247 -8.13 -8.72 21.68
CA GLN A 247 -9.32 -9.06 22.46
C GLN A 247 -10.58 -8.41 21.88
N LYS A 248 -10.53 -7.11 21.57
CA LYS A 248 -11.65 -6.40 20.93
C LYS A 248 -12.01 -6.97 19.55
N LEU A 249 -11.01 -7.35 18.76
CA LEU A 249 -11.24 -7.98 17.45
C LEU A 249 -11.96 -9.32 17.58
N LEU A 250 -11.55 -10.15 18.55
CA LEU A 250 -12.18 -11.44 18.83
C LEU A 250 -13.62 -11.28 19.32
N GLU A 251 -13.88 -10.31 20.19
CA GLU A 251 -15.24 -10.02 20.69
C GLU A 251 -16.19 -9.55 19.57
N HIS A 252 -15.68 -8.83 18.58
CA HIS A 252 -16.48 -8.35 17.44
C HIS A 252 -16.71 -9.44 16.36
N GLU A 253 -15.82 -10.44 16.28
CA GLU A 253 -15.98 -11.58 15.36
C GLU A 253 -16.84 -12.73 15.95
N SER A 254 -17.18 -12.66 17.24
CA SER A 254 -18.00 -13.64 17.99
C SER A 254 -19.49 -13.33 17.92
#